data_AF-A0A4D6HGX2-F1
#
_entry.id   AF-A0A4D6HGX2-F1
#
_cell.length_a   1.000
_cell.length_b   1.000
_cell.length_c   1.000
_cell.angle_alpha   90.00
_cell.angle_beta   90.00
_cell.angle_gamma   90.00
#
_symmetry.space_group_name_H-M   'P 1'
#
loop_
_entity.id
_entity.type
_entity.pdbx_description
1 polymer ?
#
loop_
_entity_poly.entity_id
_entity_poly.type
_entity_poly.pdbx_seq_one_letter_code
_entity_poly.pdbx_strand_id
1 'polypeptide(L)'
;MGGVSRRALAEVQTEADDDRAASASLEFAGDGVAVTDEFETESGPAVLEATHDGEGEFFVQAVSRDGGQTQSLLTQFGPFDGTTGTFIEEGTYAIYVDADGEWELHLSQPDVDEDDAETPPISVTNSGPGWLGPILFDDTTLVGGAHEGDGSFRVRVIPQDGDASDYVWDGGELVFHALGEFRGATSVHVNGIGYIDVAVDSEQVEWAIEIE
;
A
#
# COMPACT_ATOMS: atom_id res chain seq x y z
N MET A 1 -8.33 13.34 -25.36
CA MET A 1 -8.46 13.88 -24.00
C MET A 1 -9.73 13.30 -23.43
N GLY A 2 -9.67 12.03 -22.99
CA GLY A 2 -10.69 11.46 -22.12
C GLY A 2 -10.58 12.15 -20.77
N GLY A 3 -11.71 12.55 -20.19
CA GLY A 3 -11.73 13.19 -18.87
C GLY A 3 -11.79 12.13 -17.79
N VAL A 4 -10.89 12.19 -16.81
CA VAL A 4 -10.97 11.42 -15.57
C VAL A 4 -12.06 12.05 -14.70
N SER A 5 -12.90 11.23 -14.08
CA SER A 5 -13.92 11.68 -13.13
C SER A 5 -13.58 11.18 -11.74
N ARG A 6 -13.53 12.07 -10.75
CA ARG A 6 -13.46 11.70 -9.33
C ARG A 6 -14.85 11.57 -8.72
N ARG A 7 -15.03 10.59 -7.83
CA ARG A 7 -16.23 10.48 -6.98
C ARG A 7 -15.79 10.21 -5.54
N ALA A 8 -16.46 10.88 -4.60
CA ALA A 8 -16.40 10.55 -3.19
C ALA A 8 -17.63 9.69 -2.89
N LEU A 9 -17.43 8.49 -2.34
CA LEU A 9 -18.52 7.68 -1.82
C LEU A 9 -18.85 8.16 -0.41
N ALA A 10 -20.05 8.71 -0.23
CA ALA A 10 -20.60 8.98 1.10
C ALA A 10 -21.38 7.76 1.57
N GLU A 11 -20.89 7.08 2.61
CA GLU A 11 -21.63 6.00 3.26
C GLU A 11 -22.88 6.54 3.98
N VAL A 12 -24.00 5.82 3.81
CA VAL A 12 -25.28 6.16 4.43
C VAL A 12 -25.23 5.81 5.91
N GLN A 13 -25.29 6.84 6.76
CA GLN A 13 -25.31 6.75 8.22
C GLN A 13 -26.45 5.88 8.77
N THR A 14 -26.10 4.97 9.70
CA THR A 14 -26.98 4.54 10.79
C THR A 14 -26.23 4.66 12.11
N GLU A 15 -26.88 5.31 13.09
CA GLU A 15 -26.36 5.88 14.34
C GLU A 15 -25.79 4.85 15.34
N ALA A 16 -24.55 5.05 15.77
CA ALA A 16 -24.05 4.92 17.16
C ALA A 16 -22.69 5.64 17.25
N ASP A 17 -22.46 6.40 18.33
CA ASP A 17 -21.23 7.17 18.63
C ASP A 17 -19.90 6.45 18.27
N ASP A 18 -19.38 6.70 17.07
CA ASP A 18 -17.98 6.50 16.70
C ASP A 18 -17.58 7.69 15.82
N ASP A 19 -17.01 8.72 16.46
CA ASP A 19 -16.57 9.98 15.85
C ASP A 19 -15.17 9.83 15.22
N ARG A 20 -14.82 8.62 14.75
CA ARG A 20 -13.72 8.42 13.81
C ARG A 20 -14.31 8.52 12.42
N ALA A 21 -13.91 9.55 11.69
CA ALA A 21 -14.27 9.66 10.29
C ALA A 21 -13.79 8.39 9.60
N ALA A 22 -14.72 7.56 9.12
CA ALA A 22 -14.39 6.55 8.12
C ALA A 22 -13.51 7.24 7.08
N SER A 23 -12.28 6.77 6.96
CA SER A 23 -11.30 7.28 6.01
C SER A 23 -11.97 7.50 4.67
N ALA A 24 -12.02 8.75 4.21
CA ALA A 24 -12.71 9.07 2.96
C ALA A 24 -11.96 8.39 1.81
N SER A 25 -12.58 7.36 1.22
CA SER A 25 -12.03 6.72 0.03
C SER A 25 -12.27 7.61 -1.20
N LEU A 26 -11.25 7.67 -2.06
CA LEU A 26 -11.23 8.45 -3.28
C LEU A 26 -11.23 7.50 -4.48
N GLU A 27 -12.17 7.70 -5.39
CA GLU A 27 -12.28 6.88 -6.60
C GLU A 27 -11.90 7.68 -7.84
N PHE A 28 -11.08 7.08 -8.70
CA PHE A 28 -10.69 7.62 -10.00
C PHE A 28 -10.80 6.54 -11.07
N ALA A 29 -11.19 6.92 -12.28
CA ALA A 29 -11.22 6.02 -13.42
C ALA A 29 -10.84 6.75 -14.71
N GLY A 30 -10.20 6.03 -15.64
CA GLY A 30 -9.76 6.59 -16.91
C GLY A 30 -9.29 5.54 -17.91
N ASP A 31 -8.68 6.02 -19.00
CA ASP A 31 -8.12 5.23 -20.10
C ASP A 31 -6.79 5.86 -20.52
N GLY A 32 -5.74 5.05 -20.56
CA GLY A 32 -4.39 5.47 -20.86
C GLY A 32 -3.82 6.50 -19.88
N VAL A 33 -2.91 7.35 -20.36
CA VAL A 33 -2.23 8.37 -19.54
C VAL A 33 -3.19 9.43 -19.01
N ALA A 34 -3.13 9.71 -17.70
CA ALA A 34 -3.93 10.77 -17.09
C ALA A 34 -3.31 11.40 -15.82
N VAL A 35 -3.91 12.52 -15.40
CA VAL A 35 -3.66 13.17 -14.11
C VAL A 35 -5.02 13.46 -13.47
N THR A 36 -5.19 13.11 -12.19
CA THR A 36 -6.42 13.36 -11.44
C THR A 36 -6.53 14.82 -10.96
N ASP A 37 -7.70 15.19 -10.45
CA ASP A 37 -7.82 16.35 -9.58
C ASP A 37 -6.97 16.17 -8.31
N GLU A 38 -6.68 17.28 -7.64
CA GLU A 38 -5.94 17.31 -6.37
C GLU A 38 -6.81 16.80 -5.20
N PHE A 39 -6.16 16.17 -4.24
CA PHE A 39 -6.73 15.68 -2.98
C PHE A 39 -5.74 15.88 -1.83
N GLU A 40 -6.25 15.90 -0.60
CA GLU A 40 -5.44 16.02 0.61
C GLU A 40 -5.22 14.64 1.22
N THR A 41 -4.06 14.45 1.84
CA THR A 41 -3.67 13.26 2.58
C THR A 41 -3.24 13.63 3.99
N GLU A 42 -3.39 12.69 4.91
CA GLU A 42 -2.74 12.71 6.22
C GLU A 42 -1.44 11.89 6.17
N SER A 43 -0.55 12.08 7.15
CA SER A 43 0.65 11.25 7.26
C SER A 43 0.25 9.85 7.73
N GLY A 44 0.65 8.81 7.00
CA GLY A 44 0.32 7.43 7.38
C GLY A 44 0.24 6.48 6.19
N PRO A 45 -0.32 5.27 6.38
CA PRO A 45 -0.57 4.34 5.30
C PRO A 45 -1.58 4.91 4.30
N ALA A 46 -1.31 4.70 3.01
CA ALA A 46 -2.24 4.89 1.91
C ALA A 46 -2.36 3.59 1.13
N VAL A 47 -3.59 3.10 0.98
CA VAL A 47 -3.93 1.84 0.34
C VAL A 47 -4.59 2.14 -1.00
N LEU A 48 -4.08 1.52 -2.05
CA LEU A 48 -4.59 1.63 -3.40
C LEU A 48 -5.10 0.26 -3.85
N GLU A 49 -6.40 0.13 -4.05
CA GLU A 49 -6.98 -0.93 -4.86
C GLU A 49 -7.04 -0.43 -6.31
N ALA A 50 -6.55 -1.23 -7.25
CA ALA A 50 -6.46 -0.82 -8.64
C ALA A 50 -6.80 -1.95 -9.61
N THR A 51 -7.41 -1.56 -10.73
CA THR A 51 -7.61 -2.42 -11.89
C THR A 51 -7.00 -1.78 -13.14
N HIS A 52 -6.50 -2.62 -14.05
CA HIS A 52 -6.02 -2.22 -15.38
C HIS A 52 -6.23 -3.36 -16.36
N ASP A 53 -6.76 -3.08 -17.54
CA ASP A 53 -7.03 -4.08 -18.59
C ASP A 53 -6.03 -4.05 -19.77
N GLY A 54 -5.08 -3.12 -19.75
CA GLY A 54 -4.05 -2.98 -20.78
C GLY A 54 -2.97 -4.07 -20.72
N GLU A 55 -2.18 -4.17 -21.79
CA GLU A 55 -1.11 -5.18 -21.92
C GLU A 55 0.28 -4.60 -21.63
N GLY A 56 0.39 -3.29 -21.46
CA GLY A 56 1.64 -2.54 -21.31
C GLY A 56 1.94 -2.14 -19.87
N GLU A 57 2.70 -1.06 -19.72
CA GLU A 57 3.05 -0.52 -18.39
C GLU A 57 1.80 0.08 -17.72
N PHE A 58 1.59 -0.25 -16.45
CA PHE A 58 0.64 0.38 -15.55
C PHE A 58 1.41 0.98 -14.38
N PHE A 59 1.57 2.30 -14.43
CA PHE A 59 2.37 3.06 -13.49
C PHE A 59 1.54 4.14 -12.82
N VAL A 60 1.47 4.11 -11.50
CA VAL A 60 0.65 5.00 -10.68
C VAL A 60 1.52 5.66 -9.63
N GLN A 61 1.53 7.00 -9.61
CA GLN A 61 2.24 7.79 -8.60
C GLN A 61 1.35 8.87 -7.99
N ALA A 62 1.46 9.07 -6.68
CA ALA A 62 0.97 10.27 -6.03
C ALA A 62 2.03 11.37 -6.12
N VAL A 63 1.76 12.40 -6.93
CA VAL A 63 2.67 13.53 -7.14
C VAL A 63 2.30 14.64 -6.17
N SER A 64 3.23 15.00 -5.29
CA SER A 64 3.04 16.12 -4.36
C SER A 64 2.88 17.45 -5.12
N ARG A 65 1.94 18.27 -4.66
CA ARG A 65 1.68 19.63 -5.16
C ARG A 65 2.26 20.72 -4.27
N ASP A 66 2.66 20.34 -3.05
CA ASP A 66 3.27 21.24 -2.07
C ASP A 66 4.80 21.14 -2.03
N GLY A 67 5.40 20.44 -3.01
CA GLY A 67 6.85 20.29 -3.13
C GLY A 67 7.45 19.20 -2.23
N GLY A 68 6.61 18.33 -1.67
CA GLY A 68 7.01 17.12 -0.97
C GLY A 68 7.47 16.01 -1.91
N GLN A 69 7.64 14.81 -1.38
CA GLN A 69 8.07 13.66 -2.17
C GLN A 69 6.92 13.12 -3.04
N THR A 70 7.26 12.70 -4.26
CA THR A 70 6.36 11.88 -5.08
C THR A 70 6.43 10.45 -4.57
N GLN A 71 5.27 9.83 -4.34
CA GLN A 71 5.16 8.46 -3.87
C GLN A 71 4.79 7.53 -5.04
N SER A 72 5.56 6.46 -5.21
CA SER A 72 5.23 5.39 -6.16
C SER A 72 4.21 4.46 -5.52
N LEU A 73 3.01 4.36 -6.11
CA LEU A 73 1.94 3.52 -5.56
C LEU A 73 1.93 2.14 -6.22
N LEU A 74 2.11 2.09 -7.54
CA LEU A 74 2.07 0.85 -8.32
C LEU A 74 2.96 0.98 -9.55
N THR A 75 3.72 -0.09 -9.84
CA THR A 75 4.39 -0.30 -11.12
C THR A 75 4.17 -1.75 -11.50
N GLN A 76 3.43 -2.00 -12.58
CA GLN A 76 3.13 -3.33 -13.08
C GLN A 76 3.18 -3.33 -14.61
N PHE A 77 3.49 -4.48 -15.21
CA PHE A 77 3.30 -4.71 -16.63
C PHE A 77 2.11 -5.66 -16.87
N GLY A 78 1.25 -5.32 -17.82
CA GLY A 78 0.08 -6.08 -18.20
C GLY A 78 -1.17 -5.76 -17.37
N PRO A 79 -2.18 -6.66 -17.39
CA PRO A 79 -3.40 -6.48 -16.63
C PRO A 79 -3.11 -6.59 -15.13
N PHE A 80 -3.86 -5.82 -14.34
CA PHE A 80 -3.75 -5.80 -12.89
C PHE A 80 -5.13 -5.79 -12.25
N ASP A 81 -5.27 -6.52 -11.15
CA ASP A 81 -6.43 -6.52 -10.26
C ASP A 81 -5.90 -6.88 -8.87
N GLY A 82 -5.76 -5.88 -8.02
CA GLY A 82 -5.15 -6.10 -6.70
C GLY A 82 -5.01 -4.85 -5.86
N THR A 83 -4.42 -5.06 -4.68
CA THR A 83 -4.22 -4.04 -3.66
C THR A 83 -2.74 -3.85 -3.40
N THR A 84 -2.32 -2.59 -3.33
CA THR A 84 -0.98 -2.16 -2.94
C THR A 84 -1.11 -1.07 -1.88
N GLY A 85 0.00 -0.72 -1.23
CA GLY A 85 0.01 0.41 -0.31
C GLY A 85 1.42 0.93 -0.08
N THR A 86 1.48 2.12 0.51
CA THR A 86 2.73 2.76 0.91
C THR A 86 2.46 3.69 2.08
N PHE A 87 3.52 4.21 2.68
CA PHE A 87 3.42 5.42 3.48
C PHE A 87 3.30 6.66 2.57
N ILE A 88 2.45 7.60 2.97
CA ILE A 88 2.34 8.93 2.37
C ILE A 88 2.45 10.00 3.47
N GLU A 89 3.06 11.13 3.15
CA GLU A 89 3.12 12.28 4.05
C GLU A 89 1.82 13.10 3.94
N GLU A 90 1.50 13.85 4.98
CA GLU A 90 0.44 14.86 4.93
C GLU A 90 0.72 15.88 3.81
N GLY A 91 -0.28 16.18 3.00
CA GLY A 91 -0.20 17.25 2.00
C GLY A 91 -1.19 17.14 0.85
N THR A 92 -1.01 17.99 -0.14
CA THR A 92 -1.81 17.99 -1.37
C THR A 92 -1.13 17.15 -2.45
N TYR A 93 -1.86 16.21 -3.01
CA TYR A 93 -1.39 15.30 -4.06
C TYR A 93 -2.32 15.30 -5.27
N ALA A 94 -1.80 14.87 -6.41
CA ALA A 94 -2.59 14.39 -7.54
C ALA A 94 -2.01 13.07 -8.04
N ILE A 95 -2.84 12.16 -8.51
CA ILE A 95 -2.36 10.91 -9.10
C ILE A 95 -1.96 11.16 -10.55
N TYR A 96 -0.76 10.71 -10.93
CA TYR A 96 -0.34 10.51 -12.32
C TYR A 96 -0.46 9.02 -12.64
N VAL A 97 -1.11 8.73 -13.76
CA VAL A 97 -1.24 7.38 -14.32
C VAL A 97 -0.58 7.35 -15.69
N ASP A 98 0.33 6.40 -15.91
CA ASP A 98 0.81 5.97 -17.23
C ASP A 98 0.26 4.57 -17.49
N ALA A 99 -0.52 4.41 -18.55
CA ALA A 99 -1.26 3.18 -18.85
C ALA A 99 -1.52 3.09 -20.36
N ASP A 100 -1.88 1.89 -20.83
CA ASP A 100 -2.30 1.63 -22.21
C ASP A 100 -3.70 1.00 -22.36
N GLY A 101 -4.46 0.92 -21.27
CA GLY A 101 -5.86 0.50 -21.24
C GLY A 101 -6.74 1.29 -20.25
N GLU A 102 -7.96 0.81 -20.03
CA GLU A 102 -8.88 1.29 -18.99
C GLU A 102 -8.35 0.92 -17.60
N TRP A 103 -8.56 1.81 -16.64
CA TRP A 103 -8.14 1.61 -15.25
C TRP A 103 -9.14 2.23 -14.26
N GLU A 104 -9.21 1.63 -13.07
CA GLU A 104 -9.94 2.14 -11.92
C GLU A 104 -9.01 2.13 -10.69
N LEU A 105 -9.09 3.16 -9.87
CA LEU A 105 -8.28 3.36 -8.66
C LEU A 105 -9.20 3.71 -7.49
N HIS A 106 -9.03 3.01 -6.37
CA HIS A 106 -9.66 3.33 -5.09
C HIS A 106 -8.55 3.56 -4.06
N LEU A 107 -8.38 4.81 -3.64
CA LEU A 107 -7.37 5.22 -2.67
C LEU A 107 -8.02 5.46 -1.30
N SER A 108 -7.45 4.92 -0.23
CA SER A 108 -7.92 5.13 1.14
C SER A 108 -6.74 5.26 2.12
N GLN A 109 -6.96 5.86 3.29
CA GLN A 109 -5.98 5.95 4.38
C GLN A 109 -6.53 5.30 5.64
N PRO A 110 -6.24 4.02 5.90
CA PRO A 110 -6.91 3.31 6.98
C PRO A 110 -6.54 3.89 8.35
N ASP A 111 -7.56 4.09 9.18
CA ASP A 111 -7.45 4.41 10.60
C ASP A 111 -8.26 3.35 11.37
N VAL A 112 -7.57 2.31 11.82
CA VAL A 112 -8.16 1.10 12.37
C VAL A 112 -7.84 1.01 13.88
N ASP A 113 -8.76 0.46 14.68
CA ASP A 113 -8.51 0.19 16.09
C ASP A 113 -7.87 -1.18 16.32
N GLU A 114 -7.23 -1.38 17.49
CA GLU A 114 -6.54 -2.65 17.81
C GLU A 114 -7.49 -3.86 17.77
N ASP A 115 -8.77 -3.65 18.07
CA ASP A 115 -9.80 -4.70 18.06
C ASP A 115 -10.13 -5.23 16.65
N ASP A 116 -9.81 -4.46 15.61
CA ASP A 116 -10.04 -4.80 14.20
C ASP A 116 -8.76 -5.30 13.50
N ALA A 117 -7.60 -5.21 14.17
CA ALA A 117 -6.32 -5.66 13.63
C ALA A 117 -6.12 -7.18 13.81
N GLU A 118 -5.51 -7.82 12.81
CA GLU A 118 -5.16 -9.24 12.90
C GLU A 118 -3.99 -9.46 13.86
N THR A 119 -4.05 -10.52 14.68
CA THR A 119 -2.97 -10.89 15.60
C THR A 119 -2.21 -12.11 15.09
N PRO A 120 -0.88 -12.17 15.19
CA PRO A 120 -0.09 -13.38 14.92
C PRO A 120 -0.62 -14.63 15.66
N PRO A 121 -0.49 -15.85 15.07
CA PRO A 121 0.27 -16.14 13.86
C PRO A 121 -0.52 -15.93 12.56
N ILE A 122 0.14 -15.36 11.55
CA ILE A 122 -0.42 -15.08 10.23
C ILE A 122 0.50 -15.70 9.16
N SER A 123 -0.09 -16.32 8.13
CA SER A 123 0.66 -16.89 7.02
C SER A 123 -0.05 -16.58 5.70
N VAL A 124 0.67 -15.96 4.77
CA VAL A 124 0.15 -15.52 3.48
C VAL A 124 1.09 -15.95 2.37
N THR A 125 0.53 -16.32 1.22
CA THR A 125 1.25 -16.57 -0.03
C THR A 125 0.58 -15.78 -1.15
N ASN A 126 1.36 -15.05 -1.94
CA ASN A 126 0.85 -14.25 -3.04
C ASN A 126 1.94 -14.05 -4.12
N SER A 127 1.58 -13.42 -5.25
CA SER A 127 2.48 -13.03 -6.33
C SER A 127 2.36 -11.54 -6.62
N GLY A 128 3.41 -10.92 -7.15
CA GLY A 128 3.42 -9.48 -7.42
C GLY A 128 3.50 -8.64 -6.14
N PRO A 129 3.27 -7.32 -6.22
CA PRO A 129 3.25 -6.45 -5.04
C PRO A 129 2.22 -6.92 -4.00
N GLY A 130 2.51 -6.73 -2.72
CA GLY A 130 1.62 -7.14 -1.63
C GLY A 130 1.45 -6.05 -0.59
N TRP A 131 0.24 -5.98 -0.04
CA TRP A 131 -0.10 -5.17 1.13
C TRP A 131 -0.87 -6.05 2.12
N LEU A 132 -0.30 -6.28 3.30
CA LEU A 132 -0.92 -7.12 4.34
C LEU A 132 -1.26 -6.30 5.57
N GLY A 133 -2.43 -6.52 6.15
CA GLY A 133 -2.88 -5.89 7.38
C GLY A 133 -4.28 -5.30 7.26
N PRO A 134 -4.77 -4.67 8.35
CA PRO A 134 -4.05 -4.26 9.56
C PRO A 134 -3.59 -5.44 10.44
N ILE A 135 -2.38 -5.34 11.02
CA ILE A 135 -1.81 -6.33 11.94
C ILE A 135 -1.41 -5.63 13.24
N LEU A 136 -1.71 -6.26 14.38
CA LEU A 136 -1.27 -5.81 15.70
C LEU A 136 0.12 -6.41 16.01
N PHE A 137 1.15 -5.57 15.97
CA PHE A 137 2.53 -5.93 16.28
C PHE A 137 2.89 -5.66 17.74
N ASP A 138 3.79 -6.48 18.28
CA ASP A 138 4.45 -6.27 19.57
C ASP A 138 5.98 -6.46 19.48
N ASP A 139 6.69 -6.09 20.55
CA ASP A 139 8.15 -6.20 20.69
C ASP A 139 8.72 -7.62 20.45
N THR A 140 7.88 -8.65 20.39
CA THR A 140 8.28 -10.04 20.18
C THR A 140 7.95 -10.57 18.78
N THR A 141 7.27 -9.78 17.96
CA THR A 141 6.79 -10.22 16.65
C THR A 141 7.95 -10.52 15.71
N LEU A 142 7.95 -11.73 15.14
CA LEU A 142 8.88 -12.18 14.12
C LEU A 142 8.20 -12.15 12.76
N VAL A 143 8.86 -11.54 11.78
CA VAL A 143 8.42 -11.55 10.38
C VAL A 143 9.40 -12.38 9.56
N GLY A 144 8.87 -13.47 9.02
CA GLY A 144 9.51 -14.38 8.07
C GLY A 144 9.09 -14.08 6.64
N GLY A 145 9.99 -14.35 5.70
CA GLY A 145 9.72 -14.28 4.28
C GLY A 145 10.44 -15.34 3.48
N ALA A 146 9.80 -15.78 2.40
CA ALA A 146 10.39 -16.65 1.40
C ALA A 146 10.03 -16.18 -0.01
N HIS A 147 10.99 -16.21 -0.93
CA HIS A 147 10.83 -15.83 -2.33
C HIS A 147 11.80 -16.68 -3.17
N GLU A 148 11.34 -17.23 -4.29
CA GLU A 148 12.15 -18.11 -5.16
C GLU A 148 12.56 -17.46 -6.49
N GLY A 149 12.22 -16.18 -6.70
CA GLY A 149 12.54 -15.46 -7.94
C GLY A 149 13.96 -14.91 -7.94
N ASP A 150 14.44 -14.46 -9.10
CA ASP A 150 15.76 -13.86 -9.28
C ASP A 150 15.81 -12.34 -9.06
N GLY A 151 14.64 -11.70 -8.90
CA GLY A 151 14.47 -10.26 -8.72
C GLY A 151 14.66 -9.75 -7.28
N SER A 152 14.42 -8.45 -7.11
CA SER A 152 14.37 -7.83 -5.77
C SER A 152 13.16 -8.35 -4.97
N PHE A 153 13.37 -8.65 -3.69
CA PHE A 153 12.32 -8.96 -2.72
C PHE A 153 12.53 -8.09 -1.49
N ARG A 154 11.68 -7.08 -1.29
CA ARG A 154 11.75 -6.15 -0.17
C ARG A 154 10.48 -6.26 0.66
N VAL A 155 10.65 -6.32 1.97
CA VAL A 155 9.56 -6.33 2.95
C VAL A 155 9.78 -5.22 3.96
N ARG A 156 8.76 -4.41 4.18
CA ARG A 156 8.74 -3.33 5.19
C ARG A 156 7.50 -3.45 6.06
N VAL A 157 7.60 -3.00 7.31
CA VAL A 157 6.43 -2.71 8.16
C VAL A 157 6.16 -1.21 8.12
N ILE A 158 4.92 -0.83 7.80
CA ILE A 158 4.42 0.54 7.81
C ILE A 158 3.52 0.71 9.04
N PRO A 159 3.93 1.46 10.08
CA PRO A 159 3.06 1.71 11.23
C PRO A 159 1.87 2.59 10.82
N GLN A 160 0.69 2.33 11.38
CA GLN A 160 -0.51 3.13 11.12
C GLN A 160 -0.33 4.58 11.55
N ASP A 161 0.24 4.80 12.75
CA ASP A 161 0.45 6.13 13.30
C ASP A 161 1.50 6.95 12.54
N GLY A 162 2.26 6.33 11.62
CA GLY A 162 3.26 7.02 10.80
C GLY A 162 4.46 7.57 11.58
N ASP A 163 4.57 7.26 12.88
CA ASP A 163 5.58 7.83 13.75
C ASP A 163 7.00 7.36 13.40
N ALA A 164 7.90 8.33 13.23
CA ALA A 164 9.31 8.05 13.02
C ALA A 164 9.95 7.49 14.31
N SER A 165 10.85 6.52 14.15
CA SER A 165 11.63 5.93 15.24
C SER A 165 13.05 5.63 14.78
N ASP A 166 13.90 5.11 15.67
CA ASP A 166 15.25 4.67 15.28
C ASP A 166 15.22 3.59 14.18
N TYR A 167 14.10 2.87 14.06
CA TYR A 167 13.88 1.76 13.12
C TYR A 167 12.95 2.13 11.95
N VAL A 168 12.05 3.10 12.14
CA VAL A 168 11.10 3.57 11.12
C VAL A 168 11.65 4.82 10.45
N TRP A 169 12.06 4.67 9.19
CA TRP A 169 12.54 5.76 8.34
C TRP A 169 11.71 5.82 7.08
N ASP A 170 11.37 7.05 6.64
CA ASP A 170 10.52 7.26 5.46
C ASP A 170 9.21 6.46 5.56
N GLY A 171 8.60 6.52 6.75
CA GLY A 171 7.31 5.90 7.04
C GLY A 171 7.29 4.39 7.23
N GLY A 172 8.44 3.70 7.26
CA GLY A 172 8.45 2.26 7.47
C GLY A 172 9.75 1.68 8.00
N GLU A 173 9.64 0.59 8.76
CA GLU A 173 10.77 -0.24 9.16
C GLU A 173 11.11 -1.24 8.06
N LEU A 174 12.38 -1.29 7.64
CA LEU A 174 12.84 -2.32 6.72
C LEU A 174 13.03 -3.65 7.46
N VAL A 175 12.28 -4.68 7.07
CA VAL A 175 12.40 -6.03 7.64
C VAL A 175 13.56 -6.76 6.95
N PHE A 176 13.48 -6.88 5.62
CA PHE A 176 14.60 -7.37 4.80
C PHE A 176 14.48 -6.88 3.36
N HIS A 177 15.64 -6.82 2.69
CA HIS A 177 15.76 -6.63 1.26
C HIS A 177 16.76 -7.65 0.70
N ALA A 178 16.28 -8.52 -0.18
CA ALA A 178 17.08 -9.54 -0.84
C ALA A 178 17.06 -9.34 -2.36
N LEU A 179 18.11 -9.85 -3.01
CA LEU A 179 18.19 -9.97 -4.46
C LEU A 179 18.27 -11.46 -4.79
N GLY A 180 17.27 -11.99 -5.48
CA GLY A 180 17.15 -13.39 -5.81
C GLY A 180 16.41 -14.22 -4.76
N GLU A 181 16.69 -15.52 -4.76
CA GLU A 181 16.10 -16.50 -3.85
C GLU A 181 16.40 -16.11 -2.40
N PHE A 182 15.37 -16.14 -1.56
CA PHE A 182 15.45 -15.76 -0.16
C PHE A 182 14.57 -16.65 0.71
N ARG A 183 15.09 -16.96 1.90
CA ARG A 183 14.31 -17.48 3.03
C ARG A 183 14.96 -17.00 4.32
N GLY A 184 14.22 -16.29 5.14
CA GLY A 184 14.73 -15.77 6.40
C GLY A 184 13.63 -15.18 7.26
N ALA A 185 13.95 -14.84 8.51
CA ALA A 185 13.06 -14.15 9.42
C ALA A 185 13.88 -13.24 10.34
N THR A 186 13.24 -12.17 10.83
CA THR A 186 13.80 -11.26 11.83
C THR A 186 12.71 -10.69 12.73
N SER A 187 13.08 -10.19 13.89
CA SER A 187 12.19 -9.39 14.74
C SER A 187 11.98 -8.00 14.14
N VAL A 188 10.78 -7.46 14.29
CA VAL A 188 10.44 -6.06 14.02
C VAL A 188 10.35 -5.26 15.32
N HIS A 189 10.41 -3.94 15.22
CA HIS A 189 10.39 -3.03 16.38
C HIS A 189 9.15 -2.13 16.40
N VAL A 190 8.36 -2.14 15.33
CA VAL A 190 7.01 -1.56 15.33
C VAL A 190 6.16 -2.25 16.40
N ASN A 191 5.53 -1.43 17.25
CA ASN A 191 4.56 -1.84 18.25
C ASN A 191 3.24 -1.14 17.96
N GLY A 192 2.12 -1.85 18.09
CA GLY A 192 0.80 -1.37 17.70
C GLY A 192 0.44 -1.77 16.28
N ILE A 193 -0.50 -1.04 15.67
CA ILE A 193 -1.07 -1.42 14.38
C ILE A 193 -0.12 -1.04 13.24
N GLY A 194 0.07 -1.97 12.31
CA GLY A 194 0.83 -1.73 11.10
C GLY A 194 0.42 -2.61 9.94
N TYR A 195 1.11 -2.40 8.83
CA TYR A 195 0.89 -3.09 7.57
C TYR A 195 2.22 -3.59 7.01
N ILE A 196 2.21 -4.65 6.22
CA ILE A 196 3.40 -5.14 5.51
C ILE A 196 3.32 -4.71 4.05
N ASP A 197 4.28 -3.90 3.61
CA ASP A 197 4.60 -3.66 2.19
C ASP A 197 5.53 -4.77 1.69
N VAL A 198 5.10 -5.50 0.66
CA VAL A 198 5.92 -6.45 -0.08
C VAL A 198 6.13 -5.94 -1.49
N ALA A 199 7.36 -5.55 -1.80
CA ALA A 199 7.74 -5.12 -3.14
C ALA A 199 8.63 -6.17 -3.82
N VAL A 200 8.18 -6.63 -4.98
CA VAL A 200 8.89 -7.57 -5.86
C VAL A 200 9.08 -7.01 -7.25
N ASP A 201 10.22 -7.30 -7.86
CA ASP A 201 10.57 -6.93 -9.25
C ASP A 201 10.63 -8.16 -10.19
N SER A 202 10.34 -9.36 -9.65
CA SER A 202 10.28 -10.60 -10.41
C SER A 202 8.86 -10.82 -10.97
N GLU A 203 8.76 -11.25 -12.23
CA GLU A 203 7.47 -11.49 -12.88
C GLU A 203 6.67 -12.58 -12.16
N GLN A 204 5.63 -12.19 -11.43
CA GLN A 204 4.58 -13.06 -10.86
C GLN A 204 5.10 -14.24 -10.03
N VAL A 205 6.33 -14.16 -9.51
CA VAL A 205 6.89 -15.22 -8.67
C VAL A 205 6.23 -15.18 -7.30
N GLU A 206 5.75 -16.35 -6.87
CA GLU A 206 5.14 -16.50 -5.56
C GLU A 206 6.16 -16.19 -4.45
N TRP A 207 5.69 -15.47 -3.44
CA TRP A 207 6.37 -15.24 -2.19
C TRP A 207 5.45 -15.65 -1.04
N ALA A 208 6.05 -15.92 0.12
CA ALA A 208 5.34 -16.21 1.36
C ALA A 208 5.83 -15.29 2.47
N ILE A 209 4.90 -14.86 3.32
CA ILE A 209 5.16 -14.12 4.56
C ILE A 209 4.57 -14.93 5.72
N GLU A 210 5.35 -15.06 6.79
CA GLU A 210 4.95 -15.68 8.05
C GLU A 210 5.17 -14.65 9.16
N ILE A 211 4.19 -14.50 10.05
CA ILE A 211 4.26 -13.57 11.19
C ILE A 211 3.97 -14.39 12.43
N GLU A 212 4.87 -14.35 13.42
CA GLU A 212 4.78 -15.11 14.68
C GLU A 212 4.95 -14.24 15.92
#